data_AF-A0A2S4HCF9-F1
#
_entry.id   AF-A0A2S4HCF9-F1
#
_cell.length_a   1.000
_cell.length_b   1.000
_cell.length_c   1.000
_cell.angle_alpha   90.00
_cell.angle_beta   90.00
_cell.angle_gamma   90.00
#
_symmetry.space_group_name_H-M   'P 1'
#
loop_
_entity.id
_entity.type
_entity.pdbx_description
1 polymer ?
#
loop_
_entity_poly.entity_id
_entity_poly.type
_entity_poly.pdbx_seq_one_letter_code
_entity_poly.pdbx_strand_id
1 'polypeptide(L)'
;MDIGEVAKASGLAPSTLRYYEEIGLIQSSGRKGLRRLFQPKVLQELALISLGKKAGFSLDDIRGMFTQRGPEIDRGQLLEKANELDNKIAELSAIRDGLRHAAACKAANHLEYPSFLRLLRIAGKNRNRATLSKPPAKSSRS
;
A
#
# COMPACT_ATOMS: atom_id res chain seq x y z
N MET A 1 21.16 1.54 17.24
CA MET A 1 20.10 0.58 17.58
C MET A 1 20.42 -0.76 16.95
N ASP A 2 20.22 -1.88 17.63
CA ASP A 2 20.26 -3.19 16.97
C ASP A 2 18.95 -3.52 16.26
N ILE A 3 18.93 -4.60 15.47
CA ILE A 3 17.75 -4.98 14.70
C ILE A 3 16.54 -5.34 15.59
N GLY A 4 16.77 -5.81 16.81
CA GLY A 4 15.71 -6.14 17.75
C GLY A 4 15.05 -4.90 18.33
N GLU A 5 15.84 -3.88 18.63
CA GLU A 5 15.35 -2.55 19.04
C GLU A 5 14.54 -1.89 17.92
N VAL A 6 15.04 -1.94 16.68
CA VAL A 6 14.33 -1.41 15.50
C VAL A 6 13.02 -2.18 15.27
N ALA A 7 13.02 -3.51 15.41
CA ALA A 7 11.82 -4.33 15.27
C ALA A 7 10.74 -3.94 16.29
N LYS A 8 11.12 -3.78 17.56
CA LYS A 8 10.20 -3.34 18.63
C LYS A 8 9.62 -1.95 18.36
N ALA A 9 10.46 -1.01 17.93
CA ALA A 9 10.04 0.37 17.69
C ALA A 9 9.18 0.53 16.43
N SER A 10 9.49 -0.23 15.36
CA SER A 10 8.77 -0.15 14.07
C SER A 10 7.55 -1.07 13.98
N GLY A 11 7.46 -2.08 14.86
CA GLY A 11 6.45 -3.14 14.78
C GLY A 11 6.67 -4.12 13.62
N LEU A 12 7.81 -4.03 12.90
CA LEU A 12 8.15 -4.92 11.80
C LEU A 12 8.96 -6.11 12.30
N ALA A 13 8.73 -7.28 11.70
CA ALA A 13 9.52 -8.47 12.01
C ALA A 13 10.99 -8.26 11.62
N PRO A 14 11.97 -8.82 12.38
CA PRO A 14 13.38 -8.76 12.00
C PRO A 14 13.68 -9.32 10.61
N SER A 15 12.91 -10.30 10.14
CA SER A 15 13.01 -10.83 8.76
C SER A 15 12.66 -9.76 7.73
N THR A 16 11.59 -8.99 7.95
CA THR A 16 11.21 -7.86 7.08
C THR A 16 12.29 -6.79 7.06
N LEU A 17 12.88 -6.46 8.22
CA LEU A 17 13.98 -5.49 8.29
C LEU A 17 15.22 -5.98 7.52
N ARG A 18 15.60 -7.25 7.65
CA ARG A 18 16.70 -7.85 6.86
C ARG A 18 16.41 -7.80 5.37
N TYR A 19 15.19 -8.13 4.98
CA TYR A 19 14.78 -8.07 3.58
C TYR A 19 14.83 -6.63 3.04
N TYR A 20 14.35 -5.64 3.79
CA TYR A 20 14.45 -4.23 3.40
C TYR A 20 15.89 -3.75 3.29
N GLU A 21 16.77 -4.21 4.17
CA GLU A 21 18.21 -3.95 4.05
C GLU A 21 18.82 -4.61 2.80
N GLU A 22 18.45 -5.85 2.51
CA GLU A 22 18.92 -6.62 1.35
C GLU A 22 18.53 -5.95 0.03
N ILE A 23 17.30 -5.43 -0.08
CA ILE A 23 16.85 -4.69 -1.27
C ILE A 23 17.23 -3.20 -1.25
N GLY A 24 18.02 -2.77 -0.27
CA GLY A 24 18.60 -1.42 -0.18
C GLY A 24 17.64 -0.31 0.26
N LEU A 25 16.47 -0.63 0.81
CA LEU A 25 15.52 0.36 1.32
C LEU A 25 15.93 0.98 2.66
N ILE A 26 16.70 0.25 3.45
CA ILE A 26 17.34 0.74 4.67
C ILE A 26 18.79 0.28 4.68
N GLN A 27 19.65 0.94 5.46
CA GLN A 27 21.05 0.54 5.57
C GLN A 27 21.50 0.49 7.02
N SER A 28 22.27 -0.54 7.36
CA SER A 28 22.98 -0.56 8.63
C SER A 28 24.17 0.41 8.57
N SER A 29 24.41 1.13 9.67
CA SER A 29 25.53 2.05 9.81
C SER A 29 26.83 1.37 10.24
N GLY A 30 26.80 0.04 10.36
CA GLY A 30 27.93 -0.77 10.79
C GLY A 30 27.51 -2.00 11.56
N ARG A 31 28.49 -2.62 12.23
CA ARG A 31 28.29 -3.82 13.06
C ARG A 31 29.01 -3.68 14.40
N LYS A 32 28.44 -4.30 15.43
CA LYS A 32 29.11 -4.55 16.72
C LYS A 32 29.13 -6.05 16.93
N GLY A 33 30.26 -6.68 16.62
CA GLY A 33 30.39 -8.13 16.50
C GLY A 33 29.47 -8.67 15.39
N LEU A 34 28.62 -9.65 15.72
CA LEU A 34 27.65 -10.25 14.79
C LEU A 34 26.36 -9.43 14.62
N ARG A 35 26.17 -8.36 15.40
CA ARG A 35 24.94 -7.56 15.38
C ARG A 35 25.07 -6.36 14.45
N ARG A 36 24.07 -6.18 13.57
CA ARG A 36 23.92 -4.97 12.75
C ARG A 36 23.47 -3.81 13.62
N LEU A 37 24.02 -2.63 13.34
CA LEU A 37 23.62 -1.39 13.97
C LEU A 37 22.95 -0.48 12.96
N PHE A 38 21.87 0.15 13.38
CA PHE A 38 21.13 1.14 12.62
C PHE A 38 21.15 2.47 13.36
N GLN A 39 21.20 3.56 12.60
CA GLN A 39 21.01 4.91 13.14
C GLN A 39 19.53 5.13 13.47
N PRO A 40 19.20 6.00 14.45
CA PRO A 40 17.81 6.31 14.80
C PRO A 40 16.95 6.78 13.62
N LYS A 41 17.55 7.43 12.61
CA LYS A 41 16.89 7.86 11.38
C LYS A 41 16.19 6.72 10.62
N VAL A 42 16.66 5.47 10.77
CA VAL A 42 16.03 4.30 10.14
C VAL A 42 14.55 4.17 10.48
N LEU A 43 14.11 4.63 11.67
CA LEU A 43 12.70 4.58 12.05
C LEU A 43 11.84 5.52 11.20
N GLN A 44 12.37 6.67 10.80
CA GLN A 44 11.68 7.61 9.91
C GLN A 44 11.60 7.05 8.49
N GLU A 45 12.65 6.41 8.01
CA GLU A 45 12.68 5.72 6.71
C GLU A 45 11.64 4.58 6.68
N LEU A 46 11.59 3.75 7.73
CA LEU A 46 10.60 2.69 7.89
C LEU A 46 9.17 3.22 7.96
N ALA A 47 8.94 4.35 8.63
CA ALA A 47 7.63 5.00 8.67
C ALA A 47 7.19 5.47 7.27
N LEU A 48 8.11 6.03 6.49
CA LEU A 48 7.84 6.46 5.12
C LEU A 48 7.57 5.28 4.18
N ILE A 49 8.34 4.19 4.30
CA ILE A 49 8.08 2.94 3.57
C ILE A 49 6.69 2.39 3.92
N SER A 50 6.32 2.40 5.21
CA SER A 50 5.00 1.95 5.67
C SER A 50 3.86 2.81 5.10
N LEU A 51 4.05 4.13 5.06
CA LEU A 51 3.10 5.05 4.44
C LEU A 51 2.94 4.76 2.94
N GLY A 52 4.06 4.61 2.21
CA GLY A 52 4.04 4.30 0.77
C GLY A 52 3.29 2.99 0.48
N LYS A 53 3.56 1.93 1.25
CA LYS A 53 2.84 0.66 1.10
C LYS A 53 1.35 0.80 1.36
N LYS A 54 0.94 1.57 2.38
CA LYS A 54 -0.48 1.83 2.68
C LYS A 54 -1.17 2.65 1.59
N ALA A 55 -0.44 3.58 0.97
CA ALA A 55 -0.92 4.33 -0.18
C ALA A 55 -0.99 3.48 -1.46
N GLY A 56 -0.48 2.24 -1.44
CA GLY A 56 -0.53 1.30 -2.56
C GLY A 56 0.67 1.38 -3.51
N PHE A 57 1.79 1.98 -3.08
CA PHE A 57 3.06 1.89 -3.79
C PHE A 57 3.69 0.51 -3.62
N SER A 58 4.35 0.02 -4.67
CA SER A 58 5.19 -1.16 -4.56
C SER A 58 6.50 -0.83 -3.82
N LEU A 59 7.20 -1.86 -3.34
CA LEU A 59 8.53 -1.67 -2.75
C LEU A 59 9.54 -1.14 -3.78
N ASP A 60 9.35 -1.45 -5.06
CA ASP A 60 10.21 -0.96 -6.14
C ASP A 60 9.97 0.54 -6.40
N ASP A 61 8.70 1.00 -6.38
CA ASP A 61 8.38 2.43 -6.46
C ASP A 61 9.02 3.19 -5.30
N ILE A 62 8.84 2.67 -4.08
CA ILE A 62 9.39 3.28 -2.86
C ILE A 62 10.91 3.31 -2.94
N ARG A 63 11.57 2.24 -3.42
CA ARG A 63 13.03 2.22 -3.61
C ARG A 63 13.47 3.26 -4.62
N GLY A 64 12.73 3.44 -5.71
CA GLY A 64 12.99 4.49 -6.71
C GLY A 64 12.95 5.90 -6.13
N MET A 65 12.12 6.12 -5.10
CA MET A 65 12.04 7.42 -4.41
C MET A 65 13.24 7.71 -3.49
N PHE A 66 14.01 6.70 -3.06
CA PHE A 66 15.17 6.88 -2.20
C PHE A 66 16.47 6.78 -3.01
N THR A 67 17.04 7.93 -3.41
CA THR A 67 18.33 7.97 -4.10
C THR A 67 19.48 8.22 -3.13
N GLN A 68 20.72 7.94 -3.57
CA GLN A 68 21.93 8.23 -2.79
C GLN A 68 22.13 9.73 -2.50
N ARG A 69 21.46 10.61 -3.25
CA ARG A 69 21.49 12.08 -3.06
C ARG A 69 20.36 12.60 -2.17
N GLY A 70 19.47 11.71 -1.71
CA GLY A 70 18.26 12.06 -0.97
C GLY A 70 16.98 11.59 -1.67
N PRO A 71 15.82 11.84 -1.07
CA PRO A 71 14.56 11.41 -1.64
C PRO A 71 14.25 12.18 -2.93
N GLU A 72 14.15 11.47 -4.05
CA GLU A 72 13.71 12.00 -5.34
C GLU A 72 12.27 11.56 -5.57
N ILE A 73 11.36 12.37 -5.03
CA ILE A 73 9.93 12.06 -5.02
C ILE A 73 9.31 12.63 -6.28
N ASP A 74 8.86 11.74 -7.18
CA ASP A 74 8.04 12.13 -8.32
C ASP A 74 6.69 12.67 -7.81
N ARG A 75 6.53 13.99 -7.89
CA ARG A 75 5.31 14.68 -7.47
C ARG A 75 4.11 14.30 -8.34
N GLY A 76 4.34 13.99 -9.61
CA GLY A 76 3.31 13.48 -10.52
C GLY A 76 2.79 12.12 -10.05
N GLN A 77 3.71 11.19 -9.76
CA GLN A 77 3.35 9.87 -9.25
C GLN A 77 2.57 9.93 -7.92
N LEU A 78 2.94 10.86 -7.03
CA LEU A 78 2.17 11.09 -5.79
C LEU A 78 0.75 11.60 -6.06
N LEU A 79 0.60 12.54 -6.99
CA LEU A 79 -0.71 13.09 -7.37
C LEU A 79 -1.59 12.03 -8.03
N GLU A 80 -1.02 11.21 -8.92
CA GLU A 80 -1.73 10.08 -9.50
C GLU A 80 -2.21 9.11 -8.42
N LYS A 81 -1.36 8.80 -7.44
CA LYS A 81 -1.75 7.92 -6.33
C LYS A 81 -2.83 8.53 -5.44
N ALA A 82 -2.76 9.83 -5.19
CA ALA A 82 -3.81 10.55 -4.47
C ALA A 82 -5.15 10.45 -5.21
N ASN A 83 -5.16 10.66 -6.54
CA ASN A 83 -6.36 10.51 -7.37
C ASN A 83 -6.90 9.07 -7.36
N GLU A 84 -6.04 8.05 -7.37
CA GLU A 84 -6.46 6.65 -7.21
C GLU A 84 -7.14 6.42 -5.85
N LEU A 85 -6.59 6.98 -4.78
CA LEU A 85 -7.17 6.91 -3.43
C LEU A 85 -8.52 7.63 -3.36
N ASP A 86 -8.67 8.80 -3.96
CA ASP A 86 -9.94 9.53 -4.01
C ASP A 86 -11.04 8.71 -4.70
N ASN A 87 -10.71 8.07 -5.82
CA ASN A 87 -11.62 7.16 -6.50
C ASN A 87 -12.03 5.98 -5.59
N LYS A 88 -11.08 5.43 -4.84
CA LYS A 88 -11.37 4.32 -3.91
C LYS A 88 -12.21 4.78 -2.72
N ILE A 89 -11.96 5.97 -2.19
CA ILE A 89 -12.76 6.58 -1.11
C ILE A 89 -14.19 6.80 -1.58
N ALA A 90 -14.39 7.32 -2.79
CA ALA A 90 -15.73 7.51 -3.36
C ALA A 90 -16.49 6.17 -3.49
N GLU A 91 -15.81 5.14 -4.00
CA GLU A 91 -16.38 3.78 -4.11
C GLU A 91 -16.77 3.21 -2.73
N LEU A 92 -15.83 3.22 -1.78
CA LEU A 92 -16.06 2.68 -0.43
C LEU A 92 -17.13 3.46 0.33
N SER A 93 -17.21 4.78 0.13
CA SER A 93 -18.26 5.62 0.71
C SER A 93 -19.62 5.25 0.17
N ALA A 94 -19.76 5.04 -1.15
CA ALA A 94 -21.02 4.61 -1.75
C ALA A 94 -21.48 3.24 -1.24
N ILE A 95 -20.54 2.29 -1.06
CA ILE A 95 -20.82 0.97 -0.47
C ILE A 95 -21.28 1.14 0.98
N ARG A 96 -20.55 1.89 1.81
CA ARG A 96 -20.90 2.16 3.20
C ARG A 96 -22.29 2.77 3.31
N ASP A 97 -22.61 3.75 2.48
CA ASP A 97 -23.85 4.50 2.56
C ASP A 97 -25.05 3.63 2.13
N GLY A 98 -24.89 2.77 1.14
CA GLY A 98 -25.96 1.81 0.82
C GLY A 98 -26.09 0.69 1.86
N LEU A 99 -25.01 0.25 2.54
CA LEU A 99 -25.11 -0.69 3.67
C LEU A 99 -25.89 -0.05 4.84
N ARG A 100 -25.59 1.21 5.16
CA ARG A 100 -26.34 1.99 6.17
C ARG A 100 -27.81 2.13 5.79
N HIS A 101 -28.08 2.41 4.52
CA HIS A 101 -29.46 2.50 4.03
C HIS A 101 -30.20 1.17 4.15
N ALA A 102 -29.58 0.06 3.73
CA ALA A 102 -30.17 -1.27 3.86
C ALA A 102 -30.50 -1.62 5.31
N ALA A 103 -29.61 -1.31 6.25
CA ALA A 103 -29.81 -1.55 7.68
C ALA A 103 -30.95 -0.72 8.29
N ALA A 104 -31.20 0.49 7.78
CA ALA A 104 -32.27 1.37 8.27
C ALA A 104 -33.63 1.14 7.57
N CYS A 105 -33.63 0.45 6.43
CA CYS A 105 -34.83 0.23 5.64
C CYS A 105 -35.73 -0.82 6.30
N LYS A 106 -36.99 -0.47 6.54
CA LYS A 106 -38.01 -1.39 7.12
C LYS A 106 -38.73 -2.25 6.06
N ALA A 107 -38.28 -2.22 4.80
CA ALA A 107 -38.94 -2.95 3.72
C ALA A 107 -38.78 -4.46 3.90
N ALA A 108 -39.86 -5.22 3.69
CA ALA A 108 -39.86 -6.68 3.80
C ALA A 108 -39.01 -7.37 2.70
N ASN A 109 -38.74 -6.67 1.59
CA ASN A 109 -37.92 -7.18 0.49
C ASN A 109 -36.98 -6.09 -0.03
N HIS A 110 -35.70 -6.16 0.36
CA HIS A 110 -34.71 -5.13 0.02
C HIS A 110 -34.37 -5.09 -1.48
N LEU A 111 -34.70 -6.14 -2.24
CA LEU A 111 -34.45 -6.22 -3.70
C LEU A 111 -35.39 -5.32 -4.52
N GLU A 112 -36.45 -4.80 -3.94
CA GLU A 112 -37.41 -3.92 -4.64
C GLU A 112 -37.04 -2.43 -4.53
N TYR A 113 -36.06 -2.08 -3.69
CA TYR A 113 -35.65 -0.69 -3.52
C TYR A 113 -34.52 -0.29 -4.48
N PRO A 114 -34.71 0.77 -5.30
CA PRO A 114 -33.70 1.25 -6.26
C PRO A 114 -32.35 1.59 -5.61
N SER A 115 -32.35 2.02 -4.36
CA SER A 115 -31.14 2.33 -3.57
C SER A 115 -30.28 1.08 -3.31
N PHE A 116 -30.91 -0.05 -2.95
CA PHE A 116 -30.19 -1.31 -2.72
C PHE A 116 -29.72 -1.94 -4.04
N LEU A 117 -30.54 -1.90 -5.09
CA LEU A 117 -30.14 -2.33 -6.43
C LEU A 117 -28.97 -1.51 -6.99
N ARG A 118 -28.92 -0.21 -6.71
CA ARG A 118 -27.78 0.65 -7.07
C ARG A 118 -26.50 0.20 -6.36
N LEU A 119 -26.58 -0.17 -5.08
CA LEU A 119 -25.43 -0.71 -4.33
C LEU A 119 -24.96 -2.05 -4.92
N LEU A 120 -25.87 -2.98 -5.23
CA LEU A 120 -25.52 -4.26 -5.86
C LEU A 120 -24.81 -4.06 -7.21
N ARG A 121 -25.24 -3.08 -8.01
CA ARG A 121 -24.59 -2.73 -9.28
C ARG A 121 -23.19 -2.10 -9.08
N ILE A 122 -22.99 -1.29 -8.05
CA ILE A 122 -21.68 -0.72 -7.71
C ILE A 122 -20.72 -1.84 -7.27
N ALA A 123 -21.18 -2.75 -6.40
CA ALA A 123 -20.39 -3.90 -5.97
C ALA A 123 -20.07 -4.88 -7.12
N GLY A 124 -21.03 -5.11 -8.03
CA GLY A 124 -20.87 -6.03 -9.16
C GLY A 124 -19.91 -5.54 -10.25
N LYS A 125 -19.81 -4.22 -10.49
CA LYS A 125 -18.91 -3.64 -11.50
C LYS A 125 -17.42 -3.93 -11.24
N ASN A 126 -17.04 -4.20 -9.99
CA ASN A 126 -15.64 -4.39 -9.62
C ASN A 126 -15.05 -5.77 -9.96
N ARG A 127 -15.84 -6.76 -10.41
CA ARG A 127 -15.30 -8.07 -10.83
C ARG A 127 -14.59 -8.06 -12.19
N ASN A 128 -14.83 -7.06 -13.05
CA ASN A 128 -14.32 -7.08 -14.44
C ASN A 128 -13.02 -6.29 -14.68
N ARG A 129 -12.48 -5.56 -13.69
CA ARG A 129 -11.27 -4.73 -13.89
C ARG A 129 -9.96 -5.42 -13.48
N ALA A 130 -10.02 -6.54 -12.76
CA ALA A 130 -8.84 -7.24 -12.23
C ALA A 130 -8.18 -8.24 -13.21
N THR A 131 -8.70 -8.39 -14.43
CA THR A 131 -8.18 -9.37 -15.42
C THR A 131 -7.45 -8.75 -16.62
N LEU A 132 -7.27 -7.42 -16.64
CA LEU A 132 -6.68 -6.69 -17.78
C LEU A 132 -5.49 -5.81 -17.35
N SER A 133 -4.47 -6.40 -16.72
CA SER A 133 -3.18 -5.71 -16.54
C SER A 133 -2.01 -6.69 -16.30
N LYS A 134 -1.78 -7.59 -17.25
CA LYS A 134 -0.44 -8.16 -17.45
C LYS A 134 -0.21 -8.54 -18.91
N PRO A 135 0.52 -7.73 -19.71
CA PRO A 135 1.00 -8.19 -21.01
C PRO A 135 2.07 -9.29 -20.80
N PRO A 136 2.12 -10.33 -21.65
CA PRO A 136 3.10 -11.40 -21.52
C PRO A 136 4.52 -10.88 -21.79
N ALA A 137 5.46 -11.26 -20.92
CA ALA A 137 6.88 -11.04 -21.12
C ALA A 137 7.32 -11.75 -22.41
N LYS A 138 7.82 -11.00 -23.39
CA LYS A 138 8.45 -11.57 -24.58
C LYS A 138 9.76 -12.23 -24.16
N SER A 139 9.85 -13.55 -24.33
CA SER A 139 11.09 -14.30 -24.16
C SER A 139 12.02 -13.99 -25.34
N SER A 140 13.17 -13.39 -25.06
CA SER A 140 14.32 -13.44 -25.97
C SER A 140 14.93 -14.84 -25.89
N ARG A 141 14.71 -15.65 -26.94
CA ARG A 141 15.57 -16.79 -27.25
C ARG A 141 16.61 -16.33 -28.27
N SER A 142 17.82 -16.85 -28.01
CA SER A 142 19.08 -16.86 -28.74
C SER A 142 19.05 -16.60 -30.24
#